data_AF-A0A935HLD5-F1
#
_entry.id   AF-A0A935HLD5-F1
#
_cell.length_a   1.000
_cell.length_b   1.000
_cell.length_c   1.000
_cell.angle_alpha   90.00
_cell.angle_beta   90.00
_cell.angle_gamma   90.00
#
_symmetry.space_group_name_H-M   'P 1'
#
loop_
_entity.id
_entity.type
_entity.pdbx_description
1 polymer ?
#
loop_
_entity_poly.entity_id
_entity_poly.type
_entity_poly.pdbx_seq_one_letter_code
_entity_poly.pdbx_strand_id
1 'polypeptide(L)'
;MEGRKRIEKDIKFNINKKKVAFITYNINENSVKEILKFLTEFQKKTNGIEAPCDFYCPVYWPLFEGEGSSCSSLCMAVLEAAGIYMEGREQWIEKMKVPVELIGGDLNYGKKIALRKIKRSKSWYNGNGKSDTDYVKFEVYDPVLMKNWITRIDGSNSGNGRKVNNPPRLNMDYTEVRPLDLKSVMKKRPETSLFIRSFYEKL
;
A
#
# COMPACT_ATOMS: atom_id res chain seq x y z
N MET A 1 -18.59 3.11 9.41
CA MET A 1 -18.31 3.82 8.13
C MET A 1 -18.77 5.27 8.25
N GLU A 2 -18.02 6.22 7.73
CA GLU A 2 -18.44 7.64 7.69
C GLU A 2 -19.66 7.81 6.76
N GLY A 3 -20.57 8.71 7.12
CA GLY A 3 -21.77 8.96 6.32
C GLY A 3 -21.45 9.66 4.99
N ARG A 4 -22.15 9.30 3.91
CA ARG A 4 -21.96 9.84 2.55
C ARG A 4 -21.85 11.36 2.50
N LYS A 5 -22.74 12.08 3.19
CA LYS A 5 -22.74 13.56 3.24
C LYS A 5 -21.43 14.14 3.78
N ARG A 6 -20.80 13.46 4.74
CA ARG A 6 -19.51 13.88 5.33
C ARG A 6 -18.38 13.68 4.32
N ILE A 7 -18.32 12.51 3.68
CA ILE A 7 -17.33 12.21 2.63
C ILE A 7 -17.44 13.23 1.48
N GLU A 8 -18.64 13.51 1.00
CA GLU A 8 -18.86 14.50 -0.06
C GLU A 8 -18.40 15.91 0.35
N LYS A 9 -18.66 16.32 1.60
CA LYS A 9 -18.19 17.61 2.14
C LYS A 9 -16.66 17.66 2.22
N ASP A 10 -16.04 16.60 2.72
CA ASP A 10 -14.59 16.53 2.91
C ASP A 10 -13.85 16.48 1.58
N ILE A 11 -14.38 15.75 0.59
CA ILE A 11 -13.85 15.75 -0.78
C ILE A 11 -13.93 17.16 -1.38
N LYS A 12 -15.09 17.82 -1.33
CA LYS A 12 -15.25 19.19 -1.85
C LYS A 12 -14.28 20.16 -1.18
N PHE A 13 -14.16 20.11 0.14
CA PHE A 13 -13.21 20.94 0.89
C PHE A 13 -11.76 20.72 0.43
N ASN A 14 -11.35 19.47 0.26
CA ASN A 14 -9.97 19.15 -0.13
C ASN A 14 -9.69 19.41 -1.62
N ILE A 15 -10.69 19.31 -2.50
CA ILE A 15 -10.59 19.74 -3.91
C ILE A 15 -10.27 21.25 -3.95
N ASN A 16 -11.00 22.07 -3.21
CA ASN A 16 -10.77 23.51 -3.13
C ASN A 16 -9.37 23.86 -2.58
N LYS A 17 -8.80 22.99 -1.73
CA LYS A 17 -7.44 23.13 -1.20
C LYS A 17 -6.36 22.50 -2.10
N LYS A 18 -6.71 21.99 -3.29
CA LYS A 18 -5.80 21.29 -4.22
C LYS A 18 -5.08 20.09 -3.55
N LYS A 19 -5.75 19.43 -2.60
CA LYS A 19 -5.22 18.29 -1.83
C LYS A 19 -5.64 16.93 -2.38
N VAL A 20 -6.55 16.89 -3.35
CA VAL A 20 -7.08 15.66 -3.92
C VAL A 20 -6.64 15.54 -5.38
N ALA A 21 -6.28 14.32 -5.75
CA ALA A 21 -6.19 13.88 -7.14
C ALA A 21 -6.90 12.52 -7.26
N PHE A 22 -7.35 12.20 -8.47
CA PHE A 22 -8.10 10.97 -8.72
C PHE A 22 -7.42 10.15 -9.82
N ILE A 23 -7.48 8.83 -9.67
CA ILE A 23 -7.28 7.90 -10.78
C ILE A 23 -8.57 7.09 -10.92
N THR A 24 -9.06 6.96 -12.13
CA THR A 24 -10.24 6.15 -12.46
C THR A 24 -9.79 5.10 -13.46
N TYR A 25 -10.13 3.84 -13.20
CA TYR A 25 -9.78 2.72 -14.06
C TYR A 25 -11.04 2.16 -14.70
N ASN A 26 -11.05 2.05 -16.03
CA ASN A 26 -12.02 1.26 -16.76
C ASN A 26 -11.42 -0.14 -16.95
N ILE A 27 -12.14 -1.18 -16.53
CA ILE A 27 -11.66 -2.56 -16.54
C ILE A 27 -12.71 -3.49 -17.14
N ASN A 28 -12.27 -4.62 -17.69
CA ASN A 28 -13.17 -5.66 -18.18
C ASN A 28 -13.67 -6.59 -17.08
N GLU A 29 -14.66 -7.40 -17.43
CA GLU A 29 -15.30 -8.37 -16.53
C GLU A 29 -14.30 -9.41 -15.98
N ASN A 30 -13.31 -9.84 -16.77
CA ASN A 30 -12.31 -10.80 -16.34
C ASN A 30 -11.42 -10.22 -15.23
N SER A 31 -11.04 -8.94 -15.35
CA SER A 31 -10.27 -8.23 -14.33
C SER A 31 -11.07 -8.09 -13.04
N VAL A 32 -12.38 -7.84 -13.13
CA VAL A 32 -13.29 -7.83 -11.97
C VAL A 32 -13.32 -9.20 -11.30
N LYS A 33 -13.40 -10.30 -12.06
CA LYS A 33 -13.38 -11.67 -11.51
C LYS A 33 -12.11 -11.94 -10.71
N GLU A 34 -10.94 -11.53 -11.21
CA GLU A 34 -9.68 -11.71 -10.47
C GLU A 34 -9.59 -10.82 -9.22
N ILE A 35 -10.10 -9.58 -9.26
CA ILE A 35 -10.24 -8.75 -8.05
C ILE A 35 -11.09 -9.48 -6.99
N LEU A 36 -12.24 -10.03 -7.39
CA LEU A 36 -13.14 -10.71 -6.45
C LEU A 36 -12.51 -11.98 -5.87
N LYS A 37 -11.77 -12.74 -6.67
CA LYS A 37 -10.99 -13.89 -6.19
C LYS A 37 -9.93 -13.46 -5.18
N PHE A 38 -9.16 -12.41 -5.48
CA PHE A 38 -8.18 -11.85 -4.55
C PHE A 38 -8.83 -11.44 -3.23
N LEU A 39 -9.92 -10.67 -3.28
CA LEU A 39 -10.62 -10.24 -2.06
C LEU A 39 -11.19 -11.41 -1.26
N THR A 40 -11.66 -12.46 -1.95
CA THR A 40 -12.18 -13.67 -1.30
C THR A 40 -11.06 -14.41 -0.55
N GLU A 41 -9.90 -14.62 -1.19
CA GLU A 41 -8.75 -15.25 -0.50
C GLU A 41 -8.19 -14.35 0.61
N PHE A 42 -8.16 -13.02 0.42
CA PHE A 42 -7.73 -12.07 1.44
C PHE A 42 -8.64 -12.03 2.67
N GLN A 43 -9.93 -12.38 2.51
CA GLN A 43 -10.93 -12.49 3.58
C GLN A 43 -11.06 -13.90 4.14
N LYS A 44 -10.38 -14.87 3.54
CA LYS A 44 -10.46 -16.27 3.95
C LYS A 44 -9.67 -16.46 5.23
N LYS A 45 -10.31 -17.10 6.20
CA LYS A 45 -9.65 -17.44 7.46
C LYS A 45 -8.57 -18.49 7.24
N THR A 46 -7.41 -18.23 7.81
CA THR A 46 -6.34 -19.21 7.99
C THR A 46 -6.54 -19.85 9.37
N ASN A 47 -6.39 -21.17 9.48
CA ASN A 47 -6.52 -21.92 10.74
C ASN A 47 -7.87 -21.75 11.49
N GLY A 48 -8.91 -21.26 10.81
CA GLY A 48 -10.27 -21.15 11.36
C GLY A 48 -10.56 -19.93 12.23
N ILE A 49 -9.57 -19.10 12.54
CA ILE A 49 -9.71 -17.99 13.52
C ILE A 49 -9.64 -16.63 12.83
N GLU A 50 -8.52 -16.34 12.15
CA GLU A 50 -8.18 -15.01 11.62
C GLU A 50 -7.98 -15.06 10.10
N ALA A 51 -8.38 -14.00 9.40
CA ALA A 51 -8.12 -13.79 7.98
C ALA A 51 -7.04 -12.72 7.78
N PRO A 52 -6.32 -12.72 6.64
CA PRO A 52 -5.35 -11.66 6.33
C PRO A 52 -5.94 -10.25 6.46
N CYS A 53 -7.21 -10.05 6.07
CA CYS A 53 -7.91 -8.77 6.20
C CYS A 53 -8.08 -8.25 7.64
N ASP A 54 -7.93 -9.10 8.65
CA ASP A 54 -8.04 -8.72 10.06
C ASP A 54 -6.78 -7.99 10.55
N PHE A 55 -5.68 -8.04 9.78
CA PHE A 55 -4.40 -7.46 10.15
C PHE A 55 -4.09 -6.19 9.36
N TYR A 56 -4.21 -5.04 10.05
CA TYR A 56 -3.83 -3.76 9.48
C TYR A 56 -2.45 -3.31 9.97
N CYS A 57 -1.48 -3.23 9.06
CA CYS A 57 -0.16 -2.65 9.34
C CYS A 57 0.50 -2.10 8.06
N PRO A 58 1.11 -0.90 8.11
CA PRO A 58 1.85 -0.32 6.98
C PRO A 58 2.96 -1.19 6.38
N VAL A 59 3.47 -2.18 7.12
CA VAL A 59 4.55 -3.08 6.67
C VAL A 59 4.05 -4.27 5.83
N TYR A 60 2.74 -4.54 5.83
CA TYR A 60 2.17 -5.69 5.15
C TYR A 60 1.85 -5.41 3.68
N TRP A 61 2.09 -6.44 2.86
CA TRP A 61 1.88 -6.42 1.43
C TRP A 61 0.93 -7.55 1.04
N PRO A 62 -0.33 -7.25 0.66
CA PRO A 62 -1.39 -8.25 0.53
C PRO A 62 -1.17 -9.32 -0.54
N LEU A 63 -0.24 -9.09 -1.47
CA LEU A 63 0.13 -10.07 -2.49
C LEU A 63 1.15 -11.09 -1.97
N PHE A 64 1.69 -10.91 -0.76
CA PHE A 64 2.37 -12.00 -0.08
C PHE A 64 1.35 -12.89 0.62
N GLU A 65 1.48 -14.19 0.41
CA GLU A 65 0.55 -15.19 0.93
C GLU A 65 0.35 -15.05 2.45
N GLY A 66 -0.91 -14.92 2.85
CA GLY A 66 -1.32 -14.84 4.26
C GLY A 66 -1.09 -13.49 4.94
N GLU A 67 -0.51 -12.50 4.26
CA GLU A 67 -0.25 -11.19 4.86
C GLU A 67 -1.45 -10.27 4.86
N GLY A 68 -1.55 -9.45 5.92
CA GLY A 68 -2.51 -8.36 5.99
C GLY A 68 -2.20 -7.19 5.06
N SER A 69 -2.68 -6.00 5.41
CA SER A 69 -2.58 -4.85 4.51
C SER A 69 -2.41 -3.51 5.19
N SER A 70 -2.00 -2.54 4.38
CA SER A 70 -2.22 -1.11 4.60
C SER A 70 -3.24 -0.60 3.58
N CYS A 71 -3.79 0.60 3.78
CA CYS A 71 -4.77 1.17 2.84
C CYS A 71 -4.21 1.27 1.41
N SER A 72 -3.02 1.87 1.25
CA SER A 72 -2.39 2.03 -0.06
C SER A 72 -1.96 0.69 -0.66
N SER A 73 -1.37 -0.22 0.14
CA SER A 73 -0.94 -1.53 -0.38
C SER A 73 -2.11 -2.42 -0.79
N LEU A 74 -3.27 -2.32 -0.12
CA LEU A 74 -4.50 -2.99 -0.57
C LEU A 74 -5.00 -2.46 -1.90
N CYS A 75 -5.04 -1.13 -2.08
CA CYS A 75 -5.41 -0.54 -3.38
C CYS A 75 -4.49 -1.03 -4.50
N MET A 76 -3.18 -1.08 -4.26
CA MET A 76 -2.22 -1.56 -5.26
C MET A 76 -2.37 -3.06 -5.55
N ALA A 77 -2.57 -3.88 -4.52
CA ALA A 77 -2.82 -5.31 -4.69
C ALA A 77 -4.07 -5.60 -5.54
N VAL A 78 -5.16 -4.83 -5.34
CA VAL A 78 -6.39 -4.94 -6.15
C VAL A 78 -6.12 -4.59 -7.63
N LEU A 79 -5.32 -3.56 -7.91
CA LEU A 79 -4.95 -3.21 -9.27
C LEU A 79 -4.11 -4.32 -9.92
N GLU A 80 -3.13 -4.85 -9.19
CA GLU A 80 -2.29 -5.95 -9.67
C GLU A 80 -3.09 -7.23 -9.93
N ALA A 81 -4.05 -7.56 -9.07
CA ALA A 81 -4.98 -8.67 -9.28
C ALA A 81 -5.83 -8.48 -10.55
N ALA A 82 -6.21 -7.24 -10.87
CA ALA A 82 -6.86 -6.91 -12.15
C ALA A 82 -5.92 -6.94 -13.37
N GLY A 83 -4.64 -7.31 -13.21
CA GLY A 83 -3.64 -7.23 -14.27
C GLY A 83 -3.18 -5.81 -14.60
N ILE A 84 -3.52 -4.83 -13.77
CA ILE A 84 -3.14 -3.44 -13.98
C ILE A 84 -1.75 -3.21 -13.38
N TYR A 85 -0.77 -3.08 -14.26
CA TYR A 85 0.59 -2.66 -13.90
C TYR A 85 0.88 -1.28 -14.50
N MET A 86 0.95 -0.26 -13.65
CA MET A 86 1.31 1.09 -14.09
C MET A 86 2.83 1.24 -14.11
N GLU A 87 3.35 1.64 -15.27
CA GLU A 87 4.76 2.01 -15.39
C GLU A 87 5.10 3.17 -14.43
N GLY A 88 6.23 3.04 -13.75
CA GLY A 88 6.72 4.05 -12.81
C GLY A 88 6.01 4.05 -11.45
N ARG A 89 5.13 3.10 -11.14
CA ARG A 89 4.52 2.96 -9.80
C ARG A 89 5.54 2.81 -8.67
N GLU A 90 6.75 2.40 -9.00
CA GLU A 90 7.88 2.24 -8.09
C GLU A 90 8.25 3.57 -7.41
N GLN A 91 8.01 4.71 -8.09
CA GLN A 91 8.22 6.04 -7.53
C GLN A 91 7.19 6.44 -6.46
N TRP A 92 6.14 5.63 -6.28
CA TRP A 92 5.15 5.83 -5.23
C TRP A 92 5.54 5.15 -3.92
N ILE A 93 6.62 4.36 -3.92
CA ILE A 93 7.10 3.65 -2.75
C ILE A 93 8.14 4.51 -2.05
N GLU A 94 7.83 4.92 -0.82
CA GLU A 94 8.80 5.52 0.08
C GLU A 94 9.58 4.40 0.78
N LYS A 95 10.90 4.51 0.79
CA LYS A 95 11.79 3.51 1.40
C LYS A 95 12.61 4.17 2.50
N MET A 96 12.55 3.63 3.71
CA MET A 96 13.36 4.11 4.83
C MET A 96 13.95 2.99 5.69
N LYS A 97 15.00 3.35 6.42
CA LYS A 97 15.63 2.51 7.43
C LYS A 97 15.20 3.00 8.81
N VAL A 98 14.24 2.33 9.43
CA VAL A 98 13.74 2.70 10.76
C VAL A 98 14.77 2.26 11.80
N PRO A 99 15.37 3.17 12.59
CA PRO A 99 16.34 2.77 13.61
C PRO A 99 15.71 1.81 14.63
N VAL A 100 16.37 0.68 14.93
CA VAL A 100 15.88 -0.33 15.90
C VAL A 100 15.66 0.27 17.28
N GLU A 101 16.42 1.30 17.62
CA GLU A 101 16.29 2.01 18.89
C GLU A 101 15.02 2.86 19.04
N LEU A 102 14.23 3.01 17.97
CA LEU A 102 12.91 3.64 17.98
C LEU A 102 11.76 2.61 17.97
N ILE A 103 12.08 1.33 17.80
CA ILE A 103 11.11 0.24 17.79
C ILE A 103 11.03 -0.35 19.20
N GLY A 104 9.83 -0.50 19.73
CA GLY A 104 9.58 -1.03 21.07
C GLY A 104 8.45 -2.04 21.11
N GLY A 105 8.09 -2.49 22.32
CA GLY A 105 7.05 -3.49 22.55
C GLY A 105 7.50 -4.89 22.11
N ASP A 106 6.52 -5.75 21.82
CA ASP A 106 6.76 -7.17 21.46
C ASP A 106 7.64 -7.32 20.21
N LEU A 107 7.56 -6.32 19.31
CA LEU A 107 8.39 -6.28 18.11
C LEU A 107 9.89 -6.19 18.44
N ASN A 108 10.28 -5.68 19.61
CA ASN A 108 11.68 -5.53 20.00
C ASN A 108 11.92 -6.06 21.41
N TYR A 109 11.57 -7.32 21.67
CA TYR A 109 11.83 -8.02 22.94
C TYR A 109 11.30 -7.27 24.18
N GLY A 110 10.13 -6.64 24.07
CA GLY A 110 9.51 -5.89 25.17
C GLY A 110 10.19 -4.56 25.49
N LYS A 111 11.14 -4.10 24.64
CA LYS A 111 11.88 -2.87 24.87
C LYS A 111 10.93 -1.67 24.95
N LYS A 112 11.00 -0.93 26.06
CA LYS A 112 10.24 0.31 26.25
C LYS A 112 10.99 1.48 25.62
N ILE A 113 10.33 2.21 24.73
CA ILE A 113 10.88 3.39 24.08
C ILE A 113 10.17 4.64 24.62
N ALA A 114 10.95 5.59 25.13
CA ALA A 114 10.40 6.85 25.59
C ALA A 114 9.81 7.65 24.41
N LEU A 115 8.56 8.12 24.53
CA LEU A 115 7.92 8.97 23.51
C LEU A 115 8.77 10.20 23.15
N ARG A 116 9.50 10.75 24.13
CA ARG A 116 10.42 11.88 23.91
C ARG A 116 11.56 11.52 22.95
N LYS A 117 12.05 10.27 22.97
CA LYS A 117 13.08 9.79 22.04
C LYS A 117 12.54 9.77 20.61
N ILE A 118 11.34 9.21 20.42
CA ILE A 118 10.65 9.17 19.11
C ILE A 118 10.45 10.60 18.58
N LYS A 119 9.88 11.50 19.40
CA LYS A 119 9.61 12.90 19.00
C LYS A 119 10.87 13.70 18.65
N ARG A 120 12.00 13.38 19.29
CA ARG A 120 13.30 14.04 19.08
C ARG A 120 14.08 13.47 17.91
N SER A 121 13.80 12.23 17.49
CA SER A 121 14.38 11.72 16.26
C SER A 121 13.84 12.50 15.06
N LYS A 122 14.75 13.07 14.26
CA LYS A 122 14.42 13.89 13.08
C LYS A 122 14.94 13.28 11.77
N SER A 123 15.51 12.08 11.83
CA SER A 123 16.11 11.42 10.68
C SER A 123 15.93 9.90 10.77
N TRP A 124 15.86 9.27 9.60
CA TRP A 124 15.99 7.82 9.47
C TRP A 124 17.45 7.39 9.67
N TYR A 125 17.67 6.09 9.85
CA TYR A 125 19.01 5.53 9.94
C TYR A 125 19.75 5.70 8.61
N ASN A 126 20.94 6.30 8.63
CA ASN A 126 21.75 6.59 7.44
C ASN A 126 23.15 5.95 7.47
N GLY A 127 23.46 5.14 8.49
CA GLY A 127 24.75 4.46 8.63
C GLY A 127 24.89 3.18 7.80
N ASN A 128 26.05 2.52 7.95
CA ASN A 128 26.41 1.25 7.30
C ASN A 128 26.10 0.01 8.15
N GLY A 129 25.22 0.14 9.14
CA GLY A 129 24.83 -0.97 10.02
C GLY A 129 24.10 -2.11 9.32
N LYS A 130 23.72 -3.12 10.10
CA LYS A 130 23.05 -4.33 9.65
C LYS A 130 21.54 -4.22 9.84
N SER A 131 20.80 -4.75 8.86
CA SER A 131 19.33 -4.88 8.96
C SER A 131 18.96 -5.76 10.14
N ASP A 132 17.82 -5.46 10.78
CA ASP A 132 17.28 -6.10 11.99
C ASP A 132 18.19 -6.04 13.23
N THR A 133 19.31 -5.32 13.18
CA THR A 133 20.19 -5.02 14.32
C THR A 133 20.26 -3.52 14.59
N ASP A 134 20.64 -2.75 13.57
CA ASP A 134 20.78 -1.29 13.67
C ASP A 134 19.52 -0.57 13.17
N TYR A 135 18.90 -1.12 12.13
CA TYR A 135 17.68 -0.60 11.53
C TYR A 135 16.81 -1.72 10.95
N VAL A 136 15.52 -1.43 10.73
CA VAL A 136 14.62 -2.28 9.97
C VAL A 136 14.30 -1.59 8.64
N LYS A 137 14.46 -2.31 7.52
CA LYS A 137 14.01 -1.82 6.21
C LYS A 137 12.49 -1.73 6.21
N PHE A 138 11.97 -0.59 5.78
CA PHE A 138 10.54 -0.34 5.69
C PHE A 138 10.23 0.30 4.34
N GLU A 139 9.18 -0.20 3.69
CA GLU A 139 8.71 0.27 2.40
C GLU A 139 7.19 0.40 2.44
N VAL A 140 6.65 1.51 1.93
CA VAL A 140 5.21 1.77 1.90
C VAL A 140 4.83 2.60 0.67
N TYR A 141 3.64 2.36 0.14
CA TYR A 141 3.05 3.25 -0.85
C TYR A 141 2.59 4.56 -0.20
N ASP A 142 3.18 5.69 -0.61
CA ASP A 142 2.86 7.02 -0.10
C ASP A 142 1.81 7.73 -0.99
N PRO A 143 0.59 8.00 -0.47
CA PRO A 143 -0.44 8.72 -1.21
C PRO A 143 -0.03 10.12 -1.68
N VAL A 144 0.92 10.78 -1.00
CA VAL A 144 1.45 12.09 -1.40
C VAL A 144 2.28 11.96 -2.67
N LEU A 145 3.13 10.93 -2.77
CA LEU A 145 3.90 10.63 -3.97
C LEU A 145 2.98 10.29 -5.14
N MET A 146 1.96 9.45 -4.92
CA MET A 146 0.92 9.14 -5.92
C MET A 146 0.22 10.41 -6.41
N LYS A 147 -0.23 11.27 -5.50
CA LYS A 147 -0.90 12.54 -5.86
C LYS A 147 0.03 13.43 -6.68
N ASN A 148 1.28 13.59 -6.26
CA ASN A 148 2.27 14.40 -6.95
C ASN A 148 2.59 13.83 -8.35
N TRP A 149 2.56 12.52 -8.52
CA TRP A 149 2.67 11.89 -9.82
C TRP A 149 1.48 12.23 -10.72
N ILE A 150 0.23 12.10 -10.23
CA ILE A 150 -0.99 12.44 -11.01
C ILE A 150 -0.97 13.91 -11.45
N THR A 151 -0.48 14.82 -10.60
CA THR A 151 -0.43 16.25 -10.95
C THR A 151 0.64 16.55 -11.99
N ARG A 152 1.78 15.84 -11.98
CA ARG A 152 2.91 16.06 -12.88
C ARG A 152 2.75 15.36 -14.23
N ILE A 153 2.14 14.18 -14.28
CA ILE A 153 2.04 13.41 -15.52
C ILE A 153 1.23 14.19 -16.56
N ASP A 154 1.73 14.26 -17.79
CA ASP A 154 0.98 14.82 -18.91
C ASP A 154 0.01 13.75 -19.45
N GLY A 155 -1.17 14.16 -19.91
CA GLY A 155 -2.19 13.23 -20.42
C GLY A 155 -1.69 12.40 -21.60
N SER A 156 -0.74 12.92 -22.37
CA SER A 156 -0.03 12.23 -23.46
C SER A 156 0.96 11.17 -22.99
N ASN A 157 1.58 11.33 -21.82
CA ASN A 157 2.63 10.44 -21.28
C ASN A 157 2.08 9.25 -20.48
N SER A 158 0.77 9.11 -20.38
CA SER A 158 0.13 8.09 -19.53
C SER A 158 -0.21 6.79 -20.26
N GLY A 159 0.19 6.65 -21.53
CA GLY A 159 -0.12 5.50 -22.40
C GLY A 159 -1.63 5.39 -22.70
N ASN A 160 -2.38 4.89 -21.72
CA ASN A 160 -3.82 4.63 -21.78
C ASN A 160 -4.67 5.67 -21.03
N GLY A 161 -4.06 6.80 -20.63
CA GLY A 161 -4.66 7.76 -19.69
C GLY A 161 -5.16 9.05 -20.34
N ARG A 162 -6.34 9.55 -19.96
CA ARG A 162 -6.78 10.94 -20.24
C ARG A 162 -6.77 11.78 -18.97
N LYS A 163 -6.05 12.90 -19.00
CA LYS A 163 -6.01 13.86 -17.88
C LYS A 163 -7.16 14.85 -17.95
N VAL A 164 -7.85 15.05 -16.82
CA VAL A 164 -8.80 16.15 -16.62
C VAL A 164 -8.24 17.06 -15.54
N ASN A 165 -8.24 18.36 -15.81
CA ASN A 165 -7.76 19.36 -14.87
C ASN A 165 -8.93 19.87 -14.02
N ASN A 166 -8.66 20.01 -12.71
CA ASN A 166 -9.55 20.56 -11.67
C ASN A 166 -10.79 19.70 -11.26
N PRO A 167 -10.65 18.79 -10.28
CA PRO A 167 -9.40 18.35 -9.65
C PRO A 167 -8.57 17.51 -10.62
N PRO A 168 -7.23 17.44 -10.45
CA PRO A 168 -6.38 16.55 -11.23
C PRO A 168 -6.94 15.12 -11.22
N ARG A 169 -7.29 14.62 -12.40
CA ARG A 169 -7.82 13.27 -12.57
C ARG A 169 -7.16 12.60 -13.75
N LEU A 170 -6.85 11.32 -13.59
CA LEU A 170 -6.36 10.46 -14.65
C LEU A 170 -7.37 9.33 -14.88
N ASN A 171 -7.98 9.29 -16.06
CA ASN A 171 -8.84 8.18 -16.45
C ASN A 171 -8.01 7.21 -17.28
N MET A 172 -7.79 6.00 -16.79
CA MET A 172 -7.02 4.96 -17.46
C MET A 172 -7.93 3.87 -18.01
N ASP A 173 -7.69 3.46 -19.24
CA ASP A 173 -8.40 2.35 -19.88
C ASP A 173 -7.57 1.06 -19.85
N TYR A 174 -8.12 0.02 -19.23
CA TYR A 174 -7.56 -1.33 -19.13
C TYR A 174 -8.59 -2.39 -19.56
N THR A 175 -9.58 -1.99 -20.37
CA THR A 175 -10.62 -2.91 -20.88
C THR A 175 -10.06 -4.04 -21.75
N GLU A 176 -8.90 -3.84 -22.38
CA GLU A 176 -8.25 -4.87 -23.23
C GLU A 176 -7.21 -5.72 -22.48
N VAL A 177 -6.95 -5.44 -21.20
CA VAL A 177 -5.94 -6.19 -20.44
C VAL A 177 -6.44 -7.59 -20.08
N ARG A 178 -5.55 -8.57 -20.24
CA ARG A 178 -5.78 -9.93 -19.74
C ARG A 178 -5.16 -10.04 -18.35
N PRO A 179 -5.96 -10.18 -17.28
CA PRO A 179 -5.41 -10.31 -15.94
C PRO A 179 -4.62 -11.61 -15.83
N LEU A 180 -3.59 -11.59 -14.99
CA LEU A 180 -2.86 -12.80 -14.62
C LEU A 180 -3.69 -13.64 -13.65
N ASP A 181 -3.50 -14.96 -13.67
CA ASP A 181 -4.09 -15.83 -12.64
C ASP A 181 -3.60 -15.40 -11.25
N LEU A 182 -4.51 -15.28 -10.28
CA LEU A 182 -4.22 -14.86 -8.91
C LEU A 182 -3.02 -15.62 -8.30
N LYS A 183 -2.92 -16.93 -8.56
CA LYS A 183 -1.79 -17.76 -8.08
C LYS A 183 -0.43 -17.33 -8.63
N SER A 184 -0.41 -16.66 -9.78
CA SER A 184 0.81 -16.10 -10.38
C SER A 184 1.18 -14.74 -9.78
N VAL A 185 0.20 -14.03 -9.21
CA VAL A 185 0.38 -12.70 -8.61
C VAL A 185 0.73 -12.82 -7.12
N MET A 186 0.08 -13.74 -6.41
CA MET A 186 0.40 -14.03 -5.01
C MET A 186 1.71 -14.80 -4.90
N LYS A 187 2.57 -14.41 -3.96
CA LYS A 187 3.92 -14.96 -3.81
C LYS A 187 4.24 -15.22 -2.35
N LYS A 188 5.21 -16.11 -2.10
CA LYS A 188 5.85 -16.17 -0.79
C LYS A 188 6.75 -14.96 -0.59
N ARG A 189 6.76 -14.39 0.61
CA ARG A 189 7.67 -13.29 0.93
C ARG A 189 9.13 -13.79 0.95
N PRO A 190 10.04 -13.17 0.18
CA PRO A 190 11.42 -13.63 0.07
C PRO A 190 12.28 -13.32 1.30
N GLU A 191 12.04 -12.19 1.98
CA GLU A 191 12.77 -11.77 3.17
C GLU A 191 11.81 -11.33 4.28
N THR A 192 12.00 -11.83 5.49
CA THR A 192 11.23 -11.41 6.66
C THR A 192 12.02 -10.39 7.48
N SER A 193 11.41 -9.25 7.77
CA SER A 193 11.95 -8.31 8.75
C SER A 193 11.46 -8.67 10.14
N LEU A 194 12.03 -8.04 11.17
CA LEU A 194 11.55 -8.14 12.55
C LEU A 194 10.02 -7.88 12.69
N PHE A 195 9.44 -6.99 11.87
CA PHE A 195 8.00 -6.76 11.87
C PHE A 195 7.19 -7.94 11.30
N ILE A 196 7.70 -8.57 10.24
CA ILE A 196 7.02 -9.68 9.57
C ILE A 196 7.18 -10.98 10.36
N ARG A 197 8.33 -11.21 11.00
CA ARG A 197 8.55 -12.38 11.86
C ARG A 197 7.55 -12.41 13.02
N SER A 198 7.38 -11.28 13.71
CA SER A 198 6.39 -11.18 14.79
C SER A 198 4.94 -11.38 14.32
N PHE A 199 4.63 -11.08 13.06
CA PHE A 199 3.33 -11.38 12.47
C PHE A 199 3.13 -12.89 12.28
N TYR A 200 4.09 -13.58 11.65
CA TYR A 200 4.00 -15.03 11.44
C TYR A 200 4.07 -15.84 12.73
N GLU A 201 4.72 -15.35 13.79
CA GLU A 201 4.70 -15.99 15.12
C GLU A 201 3.32 -15.94 15.79
N LYS A 202 2.40 -15.08 15.32
CA LYS A 202 1.06 -14.92 15.87
C LYS A 202 -0.02 -15.71 15.11
N LEU A 203 0.30 -16.22 13.92
CA LEU A 203 -0.58 -17.04 13.06
C LEU A 203 -0.44 -18.54 13.34
#